data_AF-A0A9P6Z5D9-F1
#
_entry.id   AF-A0A9P6Z5D9-F1
#
_cell.length_a   1.000
_cell.length_b   1.000
_cell.length_c   1.000
_cell.angle_alpha   90.00
_cell.angle_beta   90.00
_cell.angle_gamma   90.00
#
_symmetry.space_group_name_H-M   'P 1'
#
loop_
_entity.id
_entity.type
_entity.pdbx_description
1 polymer ?
#
loop_
_entity_poly.entity_id
_entity_poly.type
_entity_poly.pdbx_seq_one_letter_code
_entity_poly.pdbx_strand_id
1 'polypeptide(L)'
;MDSDEVFAKYLQEQEDLLSKDEELVKRLQQEQSICIEEGPHPDIYHLFSTFNKQYFDGKLDGVELCWSIKMTRCAGTCTYMLDGHCIIRLSEPLLKFRTKKDLLETLLHEMIHAYLFVTQRNDNHGMTSKQNTQFIHLLLDGHGPEFLYEAKRINALTDLNISVYHNFMDEVDYYLTHVWQCNGVCQDSPPYYGIVKRSMNRPPQPADSWYAEHQLTCGGTFIKISEPTHTNKKRKQQSNTLDHYFKRIKN
;
A
#
# COMPACT_ATOMS: atom_id res chain seq x y z
N MET A 1 21.26 19.46 -16.90
CA MET A 1 21.46 18.83 -15.59
C MET A 1 20.75 17.51 -15.63
N ASP A 2 21.47 16.45 -15.25
CA ASP A 2 20.93 15.10 -15.20
C ASP A 2 19.80 15.03 -14.15
N SER A 3 18.69 14.39 -14.47
CA SER A 3 17.51 14.29 -13.60
C SER A 3 17.88 13.72 -12.22
N ASP A 4 18.81 12.77 -12.22
CA ASP A 4 19.27 12.06 -11.04
C ASP A 4 20.15 12.94 -10.14
N GLU A 5 20.91 13.88 -10.74
CA GLU A 5 21.77 14.82 -10.01
C GLU A 5 20.96 15.88 -9.26
N VAL A 6 19.85 16.34 -9.87
CA VAL A 6 18.91 17.27 -9.23
C VAL A 6 18.20 16.59 -8.05
N PHE A 7 17.78 15.34 -8.22
CA PHE A 7 17.14 14.56 -7.17
C PHE A 7 18.10 14.24 -6.01
N ALA A 8 19.34 13.84 -6.32
CA ALA A 8 20.37 13.60 -5.31
C ALA A 8 20.69 14.86 -4.51
N LYS A 9 20.81 16.02 -5.16
CA LYS A 9 21.05 17.30 -4.47
C LYS A 9 19.88 17.69 -3.57
N TYR A 10 18.65 17.49 -4.02
CA TYR A 10 17.47 17.70 -3.20
C TYR A 10 17.46 16.80 -1.95
N LEU A 11 17.78 15.51 -2.11
CA LEU A 11 17.88 14.56 -0.98
C LEU A 11 18.94 14.96 0.03
N GLN A 12 20.08 15.48 -0.43
CA GLN A 12 21.17 16.00 0.38
C GLN A 12 20.71 17.22 1.19
N GLU A 13 20.03 18.19 0.54
CA GLU A 13 19.51 19.39 1.21
C GLU A 13 18.44 19.05 2.27
N GLN A 14 17.61 18.03 2.04
CA GLN A 14 16.66 17.55 3.05
C GLN A 14 17.35 16.84 4.23
N GLU A 15 18.43 16.10 3.98
CA GLU A 15 19.24 15.48 5.03
C GLU A 15 19.95 16.53 5.89
N ASP A 16 20.44 17.60 5.28
CA ASP A 16 21.04 18.75 5.97
C ASP A 16 20.01 19.56 6.79
N LEU A 17 18.74 19.58 6.37
CA LEU A 17 17.65 20.18 7.14
C LEU A 17 17.24 19.30 8.34
N LEU A 18 17.19 17.99 8.15
CA LEU A 18 16.86 17.01 9.20
C LEU A 18 17.97 16.87 10.25
N SER A 19 19.24 17.01 9.86
CA SER A 19 20.39 16.97 10.80
C SER A 19 20.39 18.15 11.79
N LYS A 20 19.78 19.29 11.44
CA LYS A 20 19.59 20.42 12.36
C LYS A 20 18.53 20.14 13.43
N ASP A 21 17.70 19.13 13.23
CA ASP A 21 16.64 18.69 14.14
C ASP A 21 17.06 17.51 15.05
N GLU A 22 18.33 17.09 15.00
CA GLU A 22 18.87 16.00 15.84
C GLU A 22 18.63 16.22 17.35
N GLU A 23 18.62 17.48 17.79
CA GLU A 23 18.42 17.84 19.20
C GLU A 23 16.94 17.79 19.63
N LEU A 24 16.01 17.93 18.69
CA LEU A 24 14.57 17.70 18.90
C LEU A 24 14.27 16.19 18.87
N VAL A 25 14.87 15.46 17.91
CA VAL A 25 14.78 14.00 17.80
C VAL A 25 15.27 13.31 19.08
N LYS A 26 16.43 13.71 19.62
CA LYS A 26 16.95 13.19 20.90
C LYS A 26 16.02 13.46 22.08
N ARG A 27 15.32 14.60 22.10
CA ARG A 27 14.33 14.94 23.14
C ARG A 27 13.06 14.10 23.02
N LEU A 28 12.54 13.92 21.80
CA LEU A 28 11.33 13.12 21.53
C LEU A 28 11.56 11.61 21.80
N GLN A 29 12.73 11.09 21.45
CA GLN A 29 13.13 9.71 21.74
C GLN A 29 13.27 9.44 23.25
N GLN A 30 13.66 10.43 24.06
CA GLN A 30 13.73 10.32 25.51
C GLN A 30 12.35 10.30 26.20
N GLU A 31 11.34 10.90 25.58
CA GLU A 31 9.99 11.01 26.15
C GLU A 31 9.04 9.89 25.70
N GLN A 32 9.37 9.15 24.63
CA GLN A 32 8.45 8.17 24.02
C GLN A 32 9.09 6.78 23.91
N SER A 33 9.12 6.06 25.03
CA SER A 33 9.12 4.60 24.96
C SER A 33 7.73 4.15 24.47
N ILE A 34 7.66 3.68 23.23
CA ILE A 34 6.42 3.15 22.69
C ILE A 34 6.15 1.83 23.43
N CYS A 35 5.22 1.85 24.39
CA CYS A 35 4.62 0.63 24.94
C CYS A 35 3.73 0.01 23.87
N ILE A 36 4.33 -0.61 22.85
CA ILE A 36 3.54 -1.31 21.85
C ILE A 36 3.02 -2.58 22.50
N GLU A 37 1.74 -2.59 22.89
CA GLU A 37 1.12 -3.73 23.57
C GLU A 37 1.52 -5.07 22.93
N GLU A 38 1.95 -6.01 23.78
CA GLU A 38 2.25 -7.38 23.39
C GLU A 38 0.92 -8.14 23.27
N GLY A 39 0.47 -8.33 22.04
CA GLY A 39 -0.73 -9.09 21.70
C GLY A 39 -0.55 -9.79 20.35
N PRO A 40 -1.29 -10.90 20.10
CA PRO A 40 -1.08 -11.75 18.92
C PRO A 40 -1.34 -11.03 17.58
N HIS A 41 -2.09 -9.92 17.58
CA HIS A 41 -2.25 -9.04 16.43
C HIS A 41 -2.36 -7.58 16.90
N PRO A 42 -1.55 -6.64 16.37
CA PRO A 42 -1.66 -5.23 16.73
C PRO A 42 -3.00 -4.66 16.27
N ASP A 43 -3.69 -3.94 17.16
CA ASP A 43 -4.88 -3.18 16.80
C ASP A 43 -4.48 -1.99 15.93
N ILE A 44 -4.74 -2.10 14.62
CA ILE A 44 -4.38 -1.07 13.65
C ILE A 44 -5.11 0.25 13.89
N TYR A 45 -6.29 0.23 14.51
CA TYR A 45 -7.06 1.44 14.79
C TYR A 45 -6.44 2.22 15.95
N HIS A 46 -6.01 1.50 16.99
CA HIS A 46 -5.23 2.07 18.07
C HIS A 46 -3.91 2.64 17.55
N LEU A 47 -3.14 1.85 16.78
CA LEU A 47 -1.88 2.29 16.17
C LEU A 47 -2.06 3.54 15.31
N PHE A 48 -3.08 3.57 14.46
CA PHE A 48 -3.39 4.73 13.63
C PHE A 48 -3.68 5.97 14.47
N SER A 49 -4.50 5.86 15.52
CA SER A 49 -4.79 6.98 16.41
C SER A 49 -3.54 7.48 17.13
N THR A 50 -2.67 6.58 17.59
CA THR A 50 -1.40 6.91 18.23
C THR A 50 -0.47 7.64 17.24
N PHE A 51 -0.25 7.06 16.06
CA PHE A 51 0.62 7.64 15.05
C PHE A 51 0.11 8.96 14.49
N ASN A 52 -1.21 9.12 14.32
CA ASN A 52 -1.80 10.39 13.90
C ASN A 52 -1.43 11.52 14.87
N LYS A 53 -1.59 11.29 16.16
CA LYS A 53 -1.23 12.27 17.20
C LYS A 53 0.27 12.52 17.27
N GLN A 54 1.08 11.47 17.16
CA GLN A 54 2.50 11.52 17.41
C GLN A 54 3.31 12.10 16.24
N TYR A 55 2.92 11.75 15.01
CA TYR A 55 3.69 12.07 13.81
C TYR A 55 2.99 13.02 12.86
N PHE A 56 1.67 13.20 12.96
CA PHE A 56 0.89 13.96 11.97
C PHE A 56 0.02 15.06 12.60
N ASP A 57 0.30 15.45 13.86
CA ASP A 57 -0.40 16.52 14.59
C ASP A 57 -1.93 16.39 14.63
N GLY A 58 -2.46 15.15 14.56
CA GLY A 58 -3.89 14.91 14.52
C GLY A 58 -4.57 15.21 13.17
N LYS A 59 -3.82 15.63 12.14
CA LYS A 59 -4.40 16.04 10.84
C LYS A 59 -5.09 14.91 10.07
N LEU A 60 -4.92 13.65 10.48
CA LEU A 60 -5.56 12.49 9.86
C LEU A 60 -6.86 12.06 10.54
N ASP A 61 -7.45 12.86 11.43
CA ASP A 61 -8.71 12.51 12.13
C ASP A 61 -9.89 12.23 11.18
N GLY A 62 -9.87 12.81 9.98
CA GLY A 62 -10.88 12.58 8.94
C GLY A 62 -10.58 11.42 7.98
N VAL A 63 -9.49 10.68 8.20
CA VAL A 63 -9.07 9.57 7.32
C VAL A 63 -9.64 8.25 7.85
N GLU A 64 -10.28 7.48 6.99
CA GLU A 64 -10.77 6.15 7.33
C GLU A 64 -9.66 5.10 7.17
N LEU A 65 -9.56 4.17 8.12
CA LEU A 65 -8.67 3.01 8.03
C LEU A 65 -9.49 1.72 8.01
N CYS A 66 -9.21 0.81 7.08
CA CYS A 66 -9.83 -0.52 7.10
C CYS A 66 -8.92 -1.65 6.59
N TRP A 67 -9.26 -2.88 6.98
CA TRP A 67 -8.69 -4.09 6.40
C TRP A 67 -9.35 -4.43 5.07
N SER A 68 -8.53 -4.86 4.10
CA SER A 68 -8.98 -5.46 2.85
C SER A 68 -8.67 -6.95 2.81
N ILE A 69 -9.72 -7.77 2.81
CA ILE A 69 -9.62 -9.23 2.77
C ILE A 69 -9.28 -9.78 1.36
N LYS A 70 -9.33 -8.93 0.33
CA LYS A 70 -9.16 -9.31 -1.09
C LYS A 70 -7.93 -8.68 -1.74
N MET A 71 -7.25 -7.75 -1.06
CA MET A 71 -6.11 -7.04 -1.63
C MET A 71 -4.86 -7.93 -1.55
N THR A 72 -4.32 -8.34 -2.70
CA THR A 72 -3.19 -9.28 -2.77
C THR A 72 -2.07 -8.80 -3.69
N ARG A 73 -2.10 -7.55 -4.15
CA ARG A 73 -1.11 -6.97 -5.07
C ARG A 73 -0.18 -5.95 -4.40
N CYS A 74 -0.60 -5.40 -3.27
CA CYS A 74 0.12 -4.45 -2.45
C CYS A 74 -0.36 -4.60 -1.01
N ALA A 75 0.51 -4.30 -0.04
CA ALA A 75 0.18 -4.46 1.37
C ALA A 75 -0.63 -3.28 1.94
N GLY A 76 -0.54 -2.11 1.32
CA GLY A 76 -1.28 -0.91 1.66
C GLY A 76 -1.77 -0.18 0.41
N THR A 77 -2.82 0.62 0.57
CA THR A 77 -3.20 1.66 -0.40
C THR A 77 -3.84 2.84 0.32
N CYS A 78 -3.53 4.04 -0.13
CA CYS A 78 -4.26 5.26 0.20
C CYS A 78 -5.10 5.71 -1.00
N THR A 79 -6.37 6.03 -0.79
CA THR A 79 -7.25 6.56 -1.83
C THR A 79 -7.87 7.87 -1.35
N TYR A 80 -7.62 8.94 -2.10
CA TYR A 80 -8.27 10.23 -1.89
C TYR A 80 -9.38 10.44 -2.93
N MET A 81 -10.60 10.71 -2.45
CA MET A 81 -11.78 10.95 -3.28
C MET A 81 -11.99 12.45 -3.51
N LEU A 82 -12.67 12.79 -4.60
CA LEU A 82 -12.92 14.19 -4.98
C LEU A 82 -13.81 14.95 -3.99
N ASP A 83 -14.61 14.23 -3.22
CA ASP A 83 -15.49 14.77 -2.17
C ASP A 83 -14.76 15.00 -0.84
N GLY A 84 -13.44 14.79 -0.81
CA GLY A 84 -12.59 15.05 0.35
C GLY A 84 -12.36 13.85 1.26
N HIS A 85 -12.99 12.70 0.99
CA HIS A 85 -12.76 11.49 1.79
C HIS A 85 -11.42 10.85 1.45
N CYS A 86 -10.66 10.49 2.47
CA CYS A 86 -9.40 9.77 2.34
C CYS A 86 -9.52 8.42 3.08
N ILE A 87 -9.16 7.34 2.40
CA ILE A 87 -9.27 5.97 2.94
C ILE A 87 -7.94 5.25 2.78
N ILE A 88 -7.40 4.77 3.89
CA ILE A 88 -6.29 3.82 3.95
C ILE A 88 -6.86 2.41 4.03
N ARG A 89 -6.34 1.51 3.19
CA ARG A 89 -6.63 0.08 3.24
C ARG A 89 -5.35 -0.70 3.46
N LEU A 90 -5.36 -1.63 4.40
CA LEU A 90 -4.27 -2.58 4.62
C LEU A 90 -4.67 -3.98 4.14
N SER A 91 -3.74 -4.72 3.57
CA SER A 91 -3.97 -6.08 3.08
C SER A 91 -3.90 -7.05 4.24
N GLU A 92 -5.04 -7.59 4.65
CA GLU A 92 -5.04 -8.71 5.59
C GLU A 92 -4.29 -9.92 4.99
N PRO A 93 -4.49 -10.33 3.72
CA PRO A 93 -3.76 -11.45 3.13
C PRO A 93 -2.24 -11.34 3.21
N LEU A 94 -1.68 -10.15 2.94
CA LEU A 94 -0.23 -9.95 2.89
C LEU A 94 0.38 -9.65 4.26
N LEU A 95 -0.35 -9.03 5.20
CA LEU A 95 0.22 -8.58 6.47
C LEU A 95 -0.05 -9.51 7.66
N LYS A 96 -1.07 -10.37 7.61
CA LYS A 96 -1.48 -11.20 8.78
C LYS A 96 -0.43 -12.18 9.30
N PHE A 97 0.54 -12.55 8.47
CA PHE A 97 1.63 -13.46 8.83
C PHE A 97 3.00 -12.77 8.83
N ARG A 98 3.01 -11.44 8.70
CA ARG A 98 4.22 -10.64 8.67
C ARG A 98 4.61 -10.20 10.07
N THR A 99 5.81 -9.66 10.16
CA THR A 99 6.29 -9.12 11.41
C THR A 99 5.48 -7.89 11.79
N LYS A 100 5.43 -7.60 13.09
CA LYS A 100 4.87 -6.33 13.60
C LYS A 100 5.52 -5.13 12.90
N LYS A 101 6.83 -5.19 12.66
CA LYS A 101 7.57 -4.14 11.96
C LYS A 101 7.03 -3.87 10.55
N ASP A 102 6.79 -4.91 9.74
CA ASP A 102 6.22 -4.75 8.40
C ASP A 102 4.84 -4.06 8.44
N LEU A 103 4.00 -4.40 9.43
CA LEU A 103 2.70 -3.78 9.61
C LEU A 103 2.82 -2.29 9.94
N LEU A 104 3.71 -1.94 10.89
CA LEU A 104 3.93 -0.55 11.29
C LEU A 104 4.48 0.29 10.14
N GLU A 105 5.47 -0.23 9.41
CA GLU A 105 6.07 0.44 8.26
C GLU A 105 5.06 0.64 7.13
N THR A 106 4.23 -0.38 6.83
CA THR A 106 3.17 -0.26 5.82
C THR A 106 2.10 0.74 6.24
N LEU A 107 1.67 0.71 7.51
CA LEU A 107 0.69 1.67 8.01
C LEU A 107 1.21 3.11 7.91
N LEU A 108 2.43 3.36 8.39
CA LEU A 108 3.03 4.70 8.35
C LEU A 108 3.26 5.20 6.92
N HIS A 109 3.65 4.31 6.00
CA HIS A 109 3.74 4.62 4.58
C HIS A 109 2.42 5.17 4.03
N GLU A 110 1.31 4.46 4.25
CA GLU A 110 -0.01 4.91 3.78
C GLU A 110 -0.51 6.16 4.52
N MET A 111 -0.13 6.34 5.79
CA MET A 111 -0.43 7.54 6.56
C MET A 111 0.31 8.77 6.04
N ILE A 112 1.56 8.63 5.57
CA ILE A 112 2.28 9.72 4.90
C ILE A 112 1.53 10.12 3.63
N HIS A 113 1.13 9.17 2.78
CA HIS A 113 0.30 9.49 1.60
C HIS A 113 -0.97 10.26 1.99
N ALA A 114 -1.70 9.77 3.00
CA ALA A 114 -2.90 10.43 3.48
C ALA A 114 -2.62 11.86 3.98
N TYR A 115 -1.53 12.05 4.72
CA TYR A 115 -1.11 13.35 5.24
C TYR A 115 -0.83 14.34 4.12
N LEU A 116 -0.08 13.94 3.10
CA LEU A 116 0.23 14.79 1.96
C LEU A 116 -1.05 15.14 1.18
N PHE A 117 -1.97 14.18 0.98
CA PHE A 117 -3.25 14.46 0.33
C PHE A 117 -4.12 15.46 1.10
N VAL A 118 -4.18 15.33 2.43
CA VAL A 118 -5.01 16.19 3.29
C VAL A 118 -4.39 17.60 3.41
N THR A 119 -3.08 17.71 3.57
CA THR A 119 -2.42 18.99 3.87
C THR A 119 -2.11 19.82 2.64
N GLN A 120 -1.55 19.23 1.59
CA GLN A 120 -1.14 19.98 0.40
C GLN A 120 -2.31 20.56 -0.40
N ARG A 121 -3.53 20.05 -0.18
CA ARG A 121 -4.75 20.61 -0.76
C ARG A 121 -5.30 21.80 0.03
N ASN A 122 -4.96 21.92 1.31
CA ASN A 122 -5.46 22.97 2.20
C ASN A 122 -4.61 24.26 2.17
N ASP A 123 -3.37 24.20 1.67
CA ASP A 123 -2.41 25.31 1.74
C ASP A 123 -2.50 26.32 0.56
N ASN A 124 -3.58 26.28 -0.23
CA ASN A 124 -3.93 27.28 -1.27
C ASN A 124 -2.85 27.60 -2.32
N HIS A 125 -2.97 27.00 -3.50
CA HIS A 125 -2.99 27.78 -4.75
C HIS A 125 -3.80 27.01 -5.80
N GLY A 126 -4.79 27.67 -6.41
CA GLY A 126 -5.56 27.12 -7.51
C GLY A 126 -4.66 26.68 -8.66
N MET A 127 -4.29 25.41 -8.69
CA MET A 127 -3.80 24.71 -9.88
C MET A 127 -4.78 23.60 -10.24
N THR A 128 -6.02 24.00 -10.47
CA THR A 128 -6.77 23.45 -11.59
C THR A 128 -6.09 23.91 -12.89
N SER A 129 -4.91 23.40 -13.22
CA SER A 129 -4.36 23.64 -14.55
C SER A 129 -3.41 22.52 -14.96
N LYS A 130 -3.78 21.94 -16.11
CA LYS A 130 -3.07 21.10 -17.07
C LYS A 130 -1.62 21.52 -17.42
N GLN A 131 -0.91 22.28 -16.58
CA GLN A 131 0.35 22.96 -16.93
C GLN A 131 1.56 22.49 -16.13
N ASN A 132 1.48 21.38 -15.39
CA ASN A 132 2.69 20.76 -14.83
C ASN A 132 2.67 19.24 -14.99
N THR A 133 2.46 18.80 -16.23
CA THR A 133 2.51 17.39 -16.66
C THR A 133 3.88 16.74 -16.46
N GLN A 134 4.93 17.52 -16.19
CA GLN A 134 6.26 17.01 -15.87
C GLN A 134 6.44 16.72 -14.37
N PHE A 135 5.72 17.42 -13.49
CA PHE A 135 5.64 17.09 -12.05
C PHE A 135 4.66 15.96 -11.75
N ILE A 136 3.58 15.83 -12.55
CA ILE A 136 2.65 14.70 -12.46
C ILE A 136 3.33 13.36 -12.81
N HIS A 137 4.41 13.39 -13.60
CA HIS A 137 5.13 12.17 -13.96
C HIS A 137 6.01 11.61 -12.82
N LEU A 138 6.47 12.46 -11.89
CA LEU A 138 7.13 12.03 -10.64
C LEU A 138 6.12 11.60 -9.54
N LEU A 139 4.84 11.91 -9.73
CA LEU A 139 3.73 11.51 -8.85
C LEU A 139 3.12 10.15 -9.24
N LEU A 140 3.61 9.47 -10.28
CA LEU A 140 3.08 8.17 -10.73
C LEU A 140 3.22 7.06 -9.67
N ASP A 141 4.23 7.16 -8.80
CA ASP A 141 4.39 6.26 -7.65
C ASP A 141 3.96 6.91 -6.31
N GLY A 142 3.72 8.23 -6.28
CA GLY A 142 3.27 8.96 -5.09
C GLY A 142 4.37 9.31 -4.06
N HIS A 143 5.64 8.99 -4.33
CA HIS A 143 6.75 9.17 -3.39
C HIS A 143 7.66 10.34 -3.75
N GLY A 144 7.08 11.53 -3.89
CA GLY A 144 7.82 12.75 -4.17
C GLY A 144 8.76 13.20 -3.03
N PRO A 145 9.54 14.26 -3.27
CA PRO A 145 10.27 15.03 -2.27
C PRO A 145 9.68 15.07 -0.85
N GLU A 146 8.40 15.39 -0.74
CA GLU A 146 7.67 15.56 0.52
C GLU A 146 7.42 14.22 1.23
N PHE A 147 7.15 13.16 0.48
CA PHE A 147 7.04 11.80 1.03
C PHE A 147 8.38 11.37 1.65
N LEU A 148 9.48 11.60 0.94
CA LEU A 148 10.82 11.23 1.38
C LEU A 148 11.22 11.99 2.65
N TYR A 149 10.86 13.27 2.72
CA TYR A 149 11.06 14.06 3.92
C TYR A 149 10.32 13.47 5.13
N GLU A 150 9.02 13.20 5.00
CA GLU A 150 8.22 12.63 6.10
C GLU A 150 8.69 11.22 6.50
N ALA A 151 9.02 10.37 5.54
CA ALA A 151 9.55 9.04 5.79
C ALA A 151 10.89 9.11 6.54
N LYS A 152 11.82 9.97 6.10
CA LYS A 152 13.11 10.18 6.80
C LYS A 152 12.89 10.72 8.22
N ARG A 153 11.99 11.70 8.39
CA ARG A 153 11.67 12.30 9.70
C ARG A 153 11.14 11.25 10.67
N ILE A 154 10.19 10.41 10.26
CA ILE A 154 9.61 9.35 11.10
C ILE A 154 10.62 8.21 11.35
N ASN A 155 11.44 7.84 10.36
CA ASN A 155 12.53 6.88 10.56
C ASN A 155 13.60 7.39 11.53
N ALA A 156 13.85 8.71 11.60
CA ALA A 156 14.78 9.26 12.60
C ALA A 156 14.17 9.22 14.03
N LEU A 157 12.86 9.27 14.16
CA LEU A 157 12.14 9.24 15.43
C LEU A 157 11.87 7.81 15.94
N THR A 158 12.11 6.78 15.13
CA THR A 158 11.73 5.38 15.42
C THR A 158 12.80 4.40 14.97
N ASP A 159 12.74 3.14 15.41
CA ASP A 159 13.60 2.07 14.87
C ASP A 159 13.00 1.39 13.61
N LEU A 160 12.10 2.09 12.92
CA LEU A 160 11.45 1.66 11.69
C LEU A 160 12.22 2.13 10.46
N ASN A 161 11.93 1.50 9.33
CA ASN A 161 12.54 1.83 8.04
C ASN A 161 11.46 1.91 6.97
N ILE A 162 10.64 2.97 7.04
CA ILE A 162 9.66 3.30 6.01
C ILE A 162 10.41 3.55 4.70
N SER A 163 10.12 2.74 3.70
CA SER A 163 10.71 2.80 2.36
C SER A 163 9.68 3.22 1.31
N VAL A 164 10.18 3.68 0.16
CA VAL A 164 9.38 3.97 -1.06
C VAL A 164 8.68 2.72 -1.58
N TYR A 165 9.38 1.59 -1.56
CA TYR A 165 8.85 0.31 -2.01
C TYR A 165 8.78 -0.65 -0.85
N HIS A 166 7.62 -1.24 -0.63
CA HIS A 166 7.52 -2.40 0.23
C HIS A 166 7.80 -3.68 -0.56
N ASN A 167 8.71 -4.51 -0.08
CA ASN A 167 9.08 -5.76 -0.73
C ASN A 167 8.19 -6.91 -0.24
N PHE A 168 7.04 -7.11 -0.90
CA PHE A 168 6.13 -8.24 -0.69
C PHE A 168 6.05 -9.15 -1.92
N MET A 169 7.13 -9.23 -2.70
CA MET A 169 7.11 -9.88 -4.02
C MET A 169 6.75 -11.36 -3.91
N ASP A 170 7.31 -12.07 -2.93
CA ASP A 170 7.03 -13.50 -2.71
C ASP A 170 5.58 -13.74 -2.28
N GLU A 171 5.05 -12.91 -1.37
CA GLU A 171 3.66 -13.02 -0.92
C GLU A 171 2.68 -12.66 -2.04
N VAL A 172 2.99 -11.63 -2.83
CA VAL A 172 2.20 -11.28 -4.01
C VAL A 172 2.22 -12.44 -5.01
N ASP A 173 3.39 -12.97 -5.36
CA ASP A 173 3.51 -14.09 -6.28
C ASP A 173 2.80 -15.36 -5.78
N TYR A 174 2.80 -15.62 -4.47
CA TYR A 174 2.02 -16.71 -3.85
C TYR A 174 0.52 -16.58 -4.16
N TYR A 175 -0.03 -15.37 -4.16
CA TYR A 175 -1.44 -15.14 -4.50
C TYR A 175 -1.72 -15.12 -6.00
N LEU A 176 -0.74 -14.78 -6.85
CA LEU A 176 -0.88 -14.67 -8.31
C LEU A 176 -0.87 -16.02 -9.04
N THR A 177 -1.77 -16.91 -8.63
CA THR A 177 -1.81 -18.32 -9.04
C THR A 177 -2.40 -18.59 -10.43
N HIS A 178 -3.13 -17.64 -10.99
CA HIS A 178 -3.69 -17.76 -12.33
C HIS A 178 -2.78 -17.05 -13.34
N VAL A 179 -2.21 -17.81 -14.27
CA VAL A 179 -1.23 -17.29 -15.23
C VAL A 179 -1.73 -17.53 -16.65
N TRP A 180 -1.63 -16.50 -17.47
CA TRP A 180 -1.89 -16.55 -18.91
C TRP A 180 -0.66 -16.12 -19.69
N GLN A 181 -0.46 -16.75 -20.85
CA GLN A 181 0.57 -16.44 -21.83
C GLN A 181 -0.11 -15.95 -23.11
N CYS A 182 0.29 -14.78 -23.61
CA CYS A 182 -0.11 -14.33 -24.94
C CYS A 182 0.57 -15.20 -25.99
N ASN A 183 -0.15 -15.56 -27.05
CA ASN A 183 0.40 -16.29 -28.20
C ASN A 183 0.89 -15.38 -29.33
N GLY A 184 0.88 -14.07 -29.14
CA GLY A 184 1.30 -13.09 -30.14
C GLY A 184 2.78 -12.70 -30.03
N VAL A 185 3.15 -11.61 -30.71
CA VAL A 185 4.54 -11.11 -30.79
C VAL A 185 5.08 -10.54 -29.48
N CYS A 186 4.21 -10.21 -28.52
CA CYS A 186 4.64 -9.65 -27.24
C CYS A 186 5.34 -10.67 -26.32
N GLN A 187 5.39 -11.96 -26.71
CA GLN A 187 6.13 -13.01 -26.00
C GLN A 187 7.63 -12.71 -25.92
N ASP A 188 8.19 -12.09 -26.97
CA ASP A 188 9.61 -11.77 -27.05
C ASP A 188 9.88 -10.31 -26.64
N SER A 189 8.85 -9.59 -26.17
CA SER A 189 8.94 -8.17 -25.85
C SER A 189 9.01 -7.92 -24.34
N PRO A 190 10.04 -7.22 -23.85
CA PRO A 190 10.08 -6.80 -22.46
C PRO A 190 8.98 -5.76 -22.16
N PRO A 191 8.59 -5.59 -20.88
CA PRO A 191 9.11 -6.32 -19.71
C PRO A 191 8.32 -7.60 -19.37
N TYR A 192 7.16 -7.80 -19.98
CA TYR A 192 6.21 -8.83 -19.54
C TYR A 192 6.32 -10.15 -20.30
N TYR A 193 6.95 -10.18 -21.47
CA TYR A 193 7.14 -11.39 -22.28
C TYR A 193 5.82 -12.17 -22.50
N GLY A 194 4.73 -11.43 -22.72
CA GLY A 194 3.39 -11.96 -22.91
C GLY A 194 2.74 -12.61 -21.68
N ILE A 195 3.35 -12.56 -20.50
CA ILE A 195 2.81 -13.15 -19.26
C ILE A 195 1.87 -12.16 -18.57
N VAL A 196 0.71 -12.68 -18.12
CA VAL A 196 -0.18 -12.00 -17.18
C VAL A 196 -0.45 -12.95 -16.01
N LYS A 197 -0.10 -12.53 -14.79
CA LYS A 197 -0.45 -13.25 -13.56
C LYS A 197 -1.57 -12.52 -12.80
N ARG A 198 -2.53 -13.26 -12.23
CA ARG A 198 -3.63 -12.69 -11.41
C ARG A 198 -3.96 -13.61 -10.24
N SER A 199 -4.53 -13.03 -9.19
CA SER A 199 -5.04 -13.76 -8.02
C SER A 199 -6.44 -14.32 -8.20
N MET A 200 -7.14 -13.91 -9.24
CA MET A 200 -8.48 -14.39 -9.58
C MET A 200 -8.48 -14.98 -10.98
N ASN A 201 -9.34 -15.98 -11.21
CA ASN A 201 -9.57 -16.58 -12.52
C ASN A 201 -10.35 -15.63 -13.45
N ARG A 202 -9.72 -14.51 -13.82
CA ARG A 202 -10.23 -13.50 -14.73
C ARG A 202 -9.27 -13.39 -15.90
N PRO A 203 -9.56 -13.93 -17.10
CA PRO A 203 -8.68 -13.76 -18.25
C PRO A 203 -8.50 -12.28 -18.60
N PRO A 204 -7.39 -11.91 -19.26
CA PRO A 204 -7.27 -10.60 -19.92
C PRO A 204 -8.48 -10.30 -20.80
N GLN A 205 -9.04 -9.11 -20.67
CA GLN A 205 -10.32 -8.74 -21.29
C GLN A 205 -10.40 -7.22 -21.55
N PRO A 206 -11.37 -6.74 -22.36
CA PRO A 206 -11.51 -5.32 -22.70
C PRO A 206 -11.63 -4.35 -21.52
N ALA A 207 -12.04 -4.82 -20.34
CA ALA A 207 -12.09 -4.02 -19.12
C ALA A 207 -10.71 -3.71 -18.51
N ASP A 208 -9.64 -4.35 -18.98
CA ASP A 208 -8.27 -4.02 -18.59
C ASP A 208 -7.80 -2.77 -19.34
N SER A 209 -7.25 -1.78 -18.62
CA SER A 209 -6.86 -0.48 -19.20
C SER A 209 -5.86 -0.59 -20.36
N TRP A 210 -4.99 -1.61 -20.34
CA TRP A 210 -3.98 -1.88 -21.37
C TRP A 210 -4.49 -2.77 -22.51
N TYR A 211 -5.70 -3.33 -22.42
CA TYR A 211 -6.17 -4.34 -23.38
C TYR A 211 -6.31 -3.77 -24.80
N ALA A 212 -6.87 -2.57 -24.93
CA ALA A 212 -7.07 -1.93 -26.23
C ALA A 212 -5.73 -1.70 -26.94
N GLU A 213 -4.72 -1.23 -26.21
CA GLU A 213 -3.37 -1.04 -26.73
C GLU A 213 -2.75 -2.37 -27.14
N HIS A 214 -2.83 -3.41 -26.30
CA HIS A 214 -2.34 -4.74 -26.63
C HIS A 214 -3.00 -5.30 -27.90
N GLN A 215 -4.30 -5.09 -28.09
CA GLN A 215 -4.99 -5.51 -29.31
C GLN A 215 -4.45 -4.80 -30.57
N LEU A 216 -4.06 -3.53 -30.47
CA LEU A 216 -3.47 -2.77 -31.58
C LEU A 216 -2.03 -3.17 -31.88
N THR A 217 -1.20 -3.35 -30.84
CA THR A 217 0.25 -3.53 -31.00
C THR A 217 0.65 -4.99 -31.15
N CYS A 218 -0.13 -5.93 -30.58
CA CYS A 218 0.15 -7.35 -30.63
C CYS A 218 -0.96 -8.15 -31.32
N GLY A 219 -2.23 -7.90 -31.00
CA GLY A 219 -3.39 -8.64 -31.53
C GLY A 219 -3.48 -10.11 -31.10
N GLY A 220 -2.60 -10.57 -30.20
CA GLY A 220 -2.58 -11.94 -29.71
C GLY A 220 -3.71 -12.24 -28.72
N THR A 221 -3.89 -13.53 -28.42
CA THR A 221 -4.84 -14.03 -27.43
C THR A 221 -4.11 -14.66 -26.25
N PHE A 222 -4.68 -14.47 -25.05
CA PHE A 222 -4.10 -14.97 -23.81
C PHE A 222 -4.62 -16.36 -23.46
N ILE A 223 -3.71 -17.34 -23.46
CA ILE A 223 -3.98 -18.75 -23.16
C ILE A 223 -3.60 -19.01 -21.70
N LYS A 224 -4.47 -19.69 -20.95
CA LYS A 224 -4.21 -20.00 -19.55
C LYS A 224 -3.18 -21.12 -19.44
N ILE A 225 -2.13 -20.91 -18.64
CA ILE A 225 -1.02 -21.87 -18.47
C ILE A 225 -0.86 -22.37 -17.03
N SER A 226 -1.46 -21.70 -16.04
CA SER A 226 -1.44 -22.13 -14.64
C SER A 226 -2.71 -21.74 -13.89
N GLU A 227 -3.15 -22.60 -12.97
CA GLU A 227 -4.19 -22.34 -11.98
C GLU A 227 -4.01 -23.20 -10.70
N PRO A 228 -4.58 -22.79 -9.55
CA PRO A 228 -4.58 -23.61 -8.35
C PRO A 228 -5.27 -24.96 -8.58
N THR A 229 -4.66 -26.05 -8.12
CA THR A 229 -5.33 -27.35 -8.06
C THR A 229 -6.51 -27.24 -7.09
N HIS A 230 -7.74 -27.40 -7.60
CA HIS A 230 -8.93 -27.46 -6.75
C HIS A 230 -8.86 -28.66 -5.80
N THR A 231 -8.38 -28.48 -4.57
CA THR A 231 -8.67 -29.42 -3.50
C THR A 231 -10.13 -29.21 -3.10
N ASN A 232 -11.03 -29.93 -3.76
CA ASN A 232 -12.44 -30.02 -3.41
C ASN A 232 -12.63 -30.64 -2.02
N LYS A 233 -12.29 -29.91 -0.94
CA LYS A 233 -12.86 -30.19 0.36
C LYS A 233 -14.29 -29.67 0.32
N LYS A 234 -15.22 -30.54 -0.07
CA LYS A 234 -16.66 -30.35 0.12
C LYS A 234 -16.88 -29.87 1.55
N ARG A 235 -17.13 -28.57 1.75
CA ARG A 235 -17.67 -28.06 3.01
C ARG A 235 -19.03 -28.75 3.17
N LYS A 236 -19.10 -29.78 4.01
CA LYS A 236 -20.39 -30.21 4.57
C LYS A 236 -20.98 -28.97 5.21
N GLN A 237 -22.12 -28.51 4.68
CA GLN A 237 -22.92 -27.49 5.33
C GLN A 237 -23.27 -28.01 6.72
N GLN A 238 -22.57 -27.54 7.76
CA GLN A 238 -23.11 -27.60 9.10
C GLN A 238 -24.13 -26.48 9.18
N SER A 239 -25.40 -26.85 9.25
CA SER A 239 -26.49 -25.93 9.52
C SER A 239 -26.28 -25.33 10.92
N ASN A 240 -25.88 -24.06 10.99
CA ASN A 240 -25.94 -23.30 12.23
C ASN A 240 -27.41 -23.01 12.54
N THR A 241 -28.08 -23.97 13.18
CA THR A 241 -29.36 -23.76 13.84
C THR A 241 -29.11 -23.47 15.32
N LEU A 242 -29.88 -22.53 15.88
CA LEU A 242 -29.77 -22.02 17.26
C LEU A 242 -30.01 -23.09 18.34
N ASP A 243 -30.36 -24.32 17.95
CA ASP A 243 -30.57 -25.47 18.84
C ASP A 243 -29.35 -25.85 19.69
N HIS A 244 -28.14 -25.49 19.25
CA HIS A 244 -26.93 -25.71 20.05
C HIS A 244 -26.88 -24.87 21.34
N TYR A 245 -27.53 -23.70 21.37
CA TYR A 245 -27.49 -22.79 22.52
C TYR A 245 -28.46 -23.17 23.65
N PHE A 246 -29.56 -23.88 23.36
CA PHE A 246 -30.57 -24.23 24.36
C PHE A 246 -30.34 -25.57 25.07
N LYS A 247 -29.40 -26.41 24.61
CA LYS A 247 -29.08 -27.69 25.27
C LYS A 247 -28.22 -27.56 26.54
N ARG A 248 -27.73 -26.35 26.86
CA ARG A 248 -26.80 -26.12 27.99
C ARG A 248 -27.45 -25.49 29.22
N ILE A 249 -28.77 -25.35 29.24
CA ILE A 249 -29.55 -24.76 30.36
C ILE A 249 -30.41 -25.83 31.09
N LYS A 250 -30.27 -27.12 30.75
CA LYS A 250 -31.08 -28.21 31.36
C LYS A 250 -30.28 -29.40 31.89
N ASN A 251 -29.03 -29.20 32.30
CA ASN A 251 -28.32 -30.15 33.16
C ASN A 251 -27.48 -29.39 34.18
#